data_AF-A0AAX1UCZ7-F1
#
_entry.id   AF-A0AAX1UCZ7-F1
#
_cell.length_a   1.000
_cell.length_b   1.000
_cell.length_c   1.000
_cell.angle_alpha   90.00
_cell.angle_beta   90.00
_cell.angle_gamma   90.00
#
_symmetry.space_group_name_H-M   'P 1'
#
loop_
_entity.id
_entity.type
_entity.pdbx_description
1 polymer ?
#
loop_
_entity_poly.entity_id
_entity_poly.type
_entity_poly.pdbx_seq_one_letter_code
_entity_poly.pdbx_strand_id
1 'polypeptide(L)'
;MKQQKIKISILVILLCIITVLISIWKITNKETTEAFMAAPIDRISQIPKKEPTLLSMLKTATKPMGSTMYVYGGGWNEADTGAGKEAVSIGCSPEWNTFYQLQDQNYDINVSSYQIHEGLDCSGYIGWILYNTFHTLDGEEGYVMKGEDMARVFSQKGWGTYIPKSQVKDYQPGDIMSSDCEDCAHVYMVVASCDDGSILLFHSYPQGVQLNGTVDKRGNQESEAVKLAEKYMRQYCSEWTNKYPLEKLDKEFLTHYAQMRWDTTDKGVITDTEKIKEKSAEEILQLIFS
;
A
#
# COMPACT_ATOMS: atom_id res chain seq x y z
N MET A 1 -58.11 5.01 36.01
CA MET A 1 -58.57 4.28 34.81
C MET A 1 -58.40 5.04 33.48
N LYS A 2 -58.77 6.32 33.36
CA LYS A 2 -58.67 7.09 32.09
C LYS A 2 -57.23 7.31 31.58
N GLN A 3 -56.28 7.68 32.45
CA GLN A 3 -54.88 7.91 32.07
C GLN A 3 -54.14 6.64 31.61
N GLN A 4 -54.45 5.48 32.20
CA GLN A 4 -53.80 4.21 31.86
C GLN A 4 -54.24 3.72 30.47
N LYS A 5 -55.51 3.92 30.11
CA LYS A 5 -56.02 3.65 28.76
C LYS A 5 -55.35 4.56 27.71
N ILE A 6 -55.14 5.84 28.01
CA ILE A 6 -54.46 6.79 27.11
C ILE A 6 -52.99 6.40 26.89
N LYS A 7 -52.25 6.01 27.95
CA LYS A 7 -50.87 5.53 27.83
C LYS A 7 -50.75 4.25 27.00
N ILE A 8 -51.69 3.31 27.16
CA ILE A 8 -51.73 2.08 26.35
C ILE A 8 -52.05 2.41 24.89
N SER A 9 -53.00 3.31 24.63
CA SER A 9 -53.33 3.75 23.26
C SER A 9 -52.15 4.43 22.55
N ILE A 10 -51.38 5.28 23.25
CA ILE A 10 -50.18 5.93 22.68
C ILE A 10 -49.08 4.90 22.38
N LEU A 11 -48.87 3.93 23.28
CA LEU A 11 -47.87 2.88 23.10
C LEU A 11 -48.19 1.99 21.89
N VAL A 12 -49.46 1.64 21.69
CA VAL A 12 -49.92 0.87 20.52
C VAL A 12 -49.71 1.66 19.23
N ILE A 13 -49.99 2.96 19.21
CA ILE A 13 -49.75 3.81 18.04
C ILE A 13 -48.26 3.89 17.71
N LEU A 14 -47.38 4.04 18.71
CA LEU A 14 -45.92 4.06 18.51
C LEU A 14 -45.39 2.74 17.93
N LEU A 15 -45.86 1.60 18.43
CA LEU A 15 -45.52 0.28 17.90
C LEU A 15 -45.95 0.10 16.44
N CYS A 16 -47.15 0.60 16.07
CA CYS A 16 -47.61 0.60 14.69
C CYS A 16 -46.74 1.50 13.79
N ILE A 17 -46.29 2.66 14.26
CA ILE A 17 -45.40 3.54 13.48
C ILE A 17 -44.04 2.87 13.25
N ILE A 18 -43.45 2.25 14.28
CA ILE A 18 -42.14 1.57 14.17
C ILE A 18 -42.20 0.41 13.18
N THR A 19 -43.26 -0.41 13.22
CA THR A 19 -43.41 -1.53 12.29
C THR A 19 -43.59 -1.07 10.84
N VAL A 20 -44.29 0.05 10.63
CA VAL A 20 -44.39 0.69 9.30
C VAL A 20 -43.03 1.23 8.85
N LEU A 21 -42.27 1.90 9.71
CA LEU A 21 -40.94 2.42 9.36
C LEU A 21 -39.94 1.31 9.02
N ILE A 22 -39.94 0.20 9.77
CA ILE A 22 -39.09 -0.96 9.46
C ILE A 22 -39.48 -1.59 8.11
N SER A 23 -40.78 -1.64 7.81
CA SER A 23 -41.28 -2.17 6.55
C SER A 23 -40.88 -1.28 5.38
N ILE A 24 -41.00 0.05 5.53
CA ILE A 24 -40.54 1.02 4.53
C ILE A 24 -39.04 0.89 4.32
N TRP A 25 -38.24 0.86 5.40
CA TRP A 25 -36.78 0.70 5.30
C TRP A 25 -36.37 -0.59 4.58
N LYS A 26 -37.06 -1.71 4.86
CA LYS A 26 -36.83 -2.98 4.15
C LYS A 26 -37.19 -2.89 2.67
N ILE A 27 -38.31 -2.25 2.32
CA ILE A 27 -38.73 -2.07 0.93
C ILE A 27 -37.72 -1.18 0.20
N THR A 28 -37.34 -0.04 0.77
CA THR A 28 -36.37 0.88 0.16
C THR A 28 -35.00 0.22 -0.01
N ASN A 29 -34.53 -0.55 0.97
CA ASN A 29 -33.25 -1.27 0.84
C ASN A 29 -33.30 -2.41 -0.17
N LYS A 30 -34.45 -3.08 -0.29
CA LYS A 30 -34.65 -4.12 -1.30
C LYS A 30 -34.70 -3.52 -2.70
N GLU A 31 -35.40 -2.40 -2.89
CA GLU A 31 -35.44 -1.69 -4.17
C GLU A 31 -34.06 -1.14 -4.56
N THR A 32 -33.26 -0.63 -3.62
CA THR A 32 -31.89 -0.16 -3.93
C THR A 32 -30.95 -1.31 -4.27
N THR A 33 -31.03 -2.45 -3.57
CA THR A 33 -30.22 -3.64 -3.91
C THR A 33 -30.66 -4.26 -5.22
N GLU A 34 -31.96 -4.38 -5.48
CA GLU A 34 -32.47 -4.86 -6.77
C GLU A 34 -32.13 -3.89 -7.90
N ALA A 35 -32.19 -2.57 -7.69
CA ALA A 35 -31.76 -1.58 -8.69
C ALA A 35 -30.26 -1.60 -8.98
N PHE A 36 -29.43 -1.90 -7.97
CA PHE A 36 -27.98 -2.07 -8.13
C PHE A 36 -27.65 -3.37 -8.88
N MET A 37 -28.32 -4.48 -8.54
CA MET A 37 -28.14 -5.77 -9.22
C MET A 37 -28.76 -5.81 -10.63
N ALA A 38 -29.79 -4.99 -10.87
CA ALA A 38 -30.42 -4.82 -12.18
C ALA A 38 -29.70 -3.78 -13.06
N ALA A 39 -28.65 -3.13 -12.56
CA ALA A 39 -27.78 -2.32 -13.41
C ALA A 39 -27.15 -3.26 -14.47
N PRO A 40 -27.28 -2.94 -15.77
CA PRO A 40 -26.68 -3.76 -16.82
C PRO A 40 -25.18 -3.93 -16.55
N ILE A 41 -24.67 -5.15 -16.67
CA ILE A 41 -23.23 -5.47 -16.58
C ILE A 41 -22.41 -4.52 -17.48
N ASP A 42 -23.00 -4.08 -18.60
CA ASP A 42 -22.46 -3.11 -19.54
C ASP A 42 -22.16 -1.71 -18.94
N ARG A 43 -22.79 -1.30 -17.84
CA ARG A 43 -22.47 -0.05 -17.13
C ARG A 43 -21.26 -0.18 -16.21
N ILE A 44 -21.00 -1.38 -15.69
CA ILE A 44 -19.80 -1.67 -14.89
C ILE A 44 -18.57 -1.74 -15.81
N SER A 45 -18.72 -2.28 -17.02
CA SER A 45 -17.65 -2.31 -18.04
C SER A 45 -17.33 -0.94 -18.68
N GLN A 46 -18.08 0.11 -18.35
CA GLN A 46 -17.90 1.47 -18.88
C GLN A 46 -17.31 2.46 -17.86
N ILE A 47 -17.02 2.03 -16.63
CA ILE A 47 -16.11 2.81 -15.78
C ILE A 47 -14.76 2.77 -16.50
N PRO A 48 -14.21 3.91 -16.95
CA PRO A 48 -12.92 3.92 -17.62
C PRO A 48 -11.92 3.28 -16.67
N LYS A 49 -11.37 2.11 -17.02
CA LYS A 49 -10.24 1.55 -16.31
C LYS A 49 -9.14 2.60 -16.42
N LYS A 50 -8.80 3.25 -15.31
CA LYS A 50 -7.69 4.19 -15.31
C LYS A 50 -6.46 3.34 -15.59
N GLU A 51 -5.89 3.51 -16.78
CA GLU A 51 -4.68 2.76 -17.16
C GLU A 51 -3.59 3.00 -16.11
N PRO A 52 -2.92 1.95 -15.61
CA PRO A 52 -1.87 2.09 -14.63
C PRO A 52 -0.74 2.97 -15.14
N THR A 53 -0.35 3.99 -14.35
CA THR A 53 0.83 4.81 -14.60
C THR A 53 1.83 4.67 -13.46
N LEU A 54 3.12 4.93 -13.74
CA LEU A 54 4.15 5.00 -12.70
C LEU A 54 3.76 6.00 -11.61
N LEU A 55 3.20 7.14 -11.99
CA LEU A 55 2.74 8.13 -11.02
C LEU A 55 1.61 7.58 -10.14
N SER A 56 0.63 6.87 -10.71
CA SER A 56 -0.44 6.29 -9.90
C SER A 56 0.08 5.25 -8.92
N MET A 57 1.02 4.39 -9.34
CA MET A 57 1.62 3.39 -8.47
C MET A 57 2.40 4.03 -7.31
N LEU A 58 3.22 5.04 -7.58
CA LEU A 58 3.94 5.77 -6.54
C LEU A 58 3.00 6.53 -5.59
N LYS A 59 1.89 7.10 -6.10
CA LYS A 59 0.84 7.70 -5.27
C LYS A 59 0.09 6.67 -4.41
N THR A 60 -0.12 5.46 -4.92
CA THR A 60 -0.70 4.36 -4.16
C THR A 60 0.20 3.96 -3.01
N ALA A 61 1.52 3.88 -3.24
CA ALA A 61 2.49 3.53 -2.21
C ALA A 61 2.52 4.49 -1.01
N THR A 62 2.14 5.76 -1.17
CA THR A 62 2.09 6.71 -0.05
C THR A 62 0.92 6.49 0.91
N LYS A 63 -0.12 5.75 0.53
CA LYS A 63 -1.37 5.66 1.29
C LYS A 63 -1.25 4.99 2.67
N PRO A 64 -0.56 3.85 2.83
CA PRO A 64 -0.37 3.24 4.15
C PRO A 64 0.78 3.89 4.95
N MET A 65 1.53 4.82 4.36
CA MET A 65 2.68 5.46 4.98
C MET A 65 2.30 6.20 6.26
N GLY A 66 3.06 5.98 7.33
CA GLY A 66 2.84 6.65 8.61
C GLY A 66 1.55 6.25 9.35
N SER A 67 0.85 5.21 8.88
CA SER A 67 -0.40 4.71 9.49
C SER A 67 -0.52 3.19 9.49
N THR A 68 0.52 2.46 9.08
CA THR A 68 0.53 0.99 9.00
C THR A 68 1.81 0.45 9.63
N MET A 69 1.66 -0.42 10.63
CA MET A 69 2.78 -1.05 11.33
C MET A 69 3.38 -2.20 10.51
N TYR A 70 4.66 -2.46 10.73
CA TYR A 70 5.31 -3.66 10.22
C TYR A 70 4.85 -4.84 11.07
N VAL A 71 4.29 -5.86 10.43
CA VAL A 71 3.93 -7.13 11.06
C VAL A 71 4.51 -8.24 10.21
N TYR A 72 5.32 -9.12 10.79
CA TYR A 72 5.85 -10.29 10.06
C TYR A 72 4.70 -11.19 9.59
N GLY A 73 4.62 -11.47 8.29
CA GLY A 73 3.48 -12.14 7.66
C GLY A 73 2.28 -11.23 7.37
N GLY A 74 2.38 -9.93 7.66
CA GLY A 74 1.32 -8.95 7.37
C GLY A 74 1.00 -8.89 5.87
N GLY A 75 -0.28 -8.99 5.52
CA GLY A 75 -0.73 -9.04 4.12
C GLY A 75 -0.69 -10.43 3.49
N TRP A 76 -0.18 -11.45 4.17
CA TRP A 76 -0.29 -12.85 3.74
C TRP A 76 -1.62 -13.48 4.18
N ASN A 77 -1.85 -14.71 3.74
CA ASN A 77 -2.89 -15.57 4.28
C ASN A 77 -2.28 -16.89 4.76
N GLU A 78 -2.99 -17.60 5.64
CA GLU A 78 -2.52 -18.89 6.18
C GLU A 78 -2.42 -20.00 5.11
N ALA A 79 -3.18 -19.86 4.02
CA ALA A 79 -3.23 -20.85 2.94
C ALA A 79 -2.10 -20.71 1.91
N ASP A 80 -1.28 -19.66 2.01
CA ASP A 80 -0.22 -19.28 1.07
C ASP A 80 -0.72 -19.20 -0.39
N THR A 81 -1.86 -18.53 -0.62
CA THR A 81 -2.48 -18.40 -1.96
C THR A 81 -2.28 -17.02 -2.59
N GLY A 82 -1.22 -16.31 -2.19
CA GLY A 82 -0.80 -15.10 -2.88
C GLY A 82 -1.30 -13.77 -2.31
N ALA A 83 -2.12 -13.74 -1.26
CA ALA A 83 -2.45 -12.54 -0.46
C ALA A 83 -3.55 -12.78 0.59
N GLY A 84 -3.46 -12.08 1.73
CA GLY A 84 -4.56 -11.89 2.68
C GLY A 84 -5.66 -10.98 2.13
N LYS A 85 -6.85 -11.06 2.73
CA LYS A 85 -8.02 -10.27 2.31
C LYS A 85 -7.73 -8.76 2.30
N GLU A 86 -6.91 -8.27 3.22
CA GLU A 86 -6.51 -6.87 3.30
C GLU A 86 -5.59 -6.46 2.14
N ALA A 87 -4.71 -7.36 1.70
CA ALA A 87 -3.80 -7.12 0.58
C ALA A 87 -4.51 -7.17 -0.80
N VAL A 88 -5.70 -7.80 -0.88
CA VAL A 88 -6.59 -7.82 -2.07
C VAL A 88 -7.85 -6.96 -1.90
N SER A 89 -7.79 -5.96 -1.03
CA SER A 89 -8.84 -4.94 -0.90
C SER A 89 -8.40 -3.62 -1.54
N ILE A 90 -9.35 -2.92 -2.18
CA ILE A 90 -9.12 -1.58 -2.71
C ILE A 90 -9.11 -0.58 -1.56
N GLY A 91 -7.99 0.13 -1.43
CA GLY A 91 -7.70 1.05 -0.34
C GLY A 91 -6.95 0.39 0.82
N CYS A 92 -6.52 1.22 1.77
CA CYS A 92 -5.89 0.73 2.99
C CYS A 92 -6.94 0.07 3.89
N SER A 93 -6.56 -1.04 4.52
CA SER A 93 -7.39 -1.66 5.55
C SER A 93 -7.57 -0.71 6.75
N PRO A 94 -8.80 -0.44 7.21
CA PRO A 94 -9.04 0.35 8.42
C PRO A 94 -8.32 -0.23 9.65
N GLU A 95 -8.22 -1.56 9.72
CA GLU A 95 -7.57 -2.31 10.80
C GLU A 95 -6.10 -1.93 10.96
N TRP A 96 -5.38 -1.63 9.87
CA TRP A 96 -3.97 -1.23 9.94
C TRP A 96 -3.78 0.08 10.70
N ASN A 97 -4.62 1.07 10.42
CA ASN A 97 -4.58 2.34 11.13
C ASN A 97 -5.08 2.18 12.57
N THR A 98 -6.12 1.37 12.81
CA THR A 98 -6.56 1.05 14.18
C THR A 98 -5.43 0.44 14.99
N PHE A 99 -4.70 -0.53 14.42
CA PHE A 99 -3.57 -1.18 15.08
C PHE A 99 -2.43 -0.18 15.35
N TYR A 100 -2.05 0.64 14.37
CA TYR A 100 -1.06 1.72 14.54
C TYR A 100 -1.42 2.67 15.69
N GLN A 101 -2.68 3.08 15.81
CA GLN A 101 -3.12 4.01 16.85
C GLN A 101 -3.04 3.41 18.26
N LEU A 102 -3.10 2.07 18.39
CA LEU A 102 -2.91 1.37 19.66
C LEU A 102 -1.42 1.27 20.07
N GLN A 103 -0.50 1.44 19.12
CA GLN A 103 0.93 1.35 19.40
C GLN A 103 1.51 2.68 19.89
N ASP A 104 2.51 2.54 20.76
CA ASP A 104 3.37 3.63 21.23
C ASP A 104 4.82 3.44 20.77
N GLN A 105 5.70 4.32 21.21
CA GLN A 105 7.13 4.33 20.88
C GLN A 105 7.89 3.03 21.23
N ASN A 106 7.30 2.15 22.06
CA ASN A 106 7.89 0.88 22.50
C ASN A 106 7.34 -0.33 21.72
N TYR A 107 6.74 -0.11 20.55
CA TYR A 107 6.25 -1.19 19.69
C TYR A 107 7.30 -2.30 19.49
N ASP A 108 6.94 -3.53 19.87
CA ASP A 108 7.78 -4.73 19.75
C ASP A 108 7.22 -5.67 18.67
N ILE A 109 7.95 -5.73 17.56
CA ILE A 109 7.61 -6.57 16.40
C ILE A 109 7.50 -8.07 16.72
N ASN A 110 8.17 -8.53 17.78
CA ASN A 110 8.15 -9.96 18.14
C ASN A 110 6.82 -10.36 18.78
N VAL A 111 6.14 -9.40 19.44
CA VAL A 111 4.83 -9.60 20.06
C VAL A 111 3.73 -9.60 19.00
N SER A 112 3.88 -8.79 17.95
CA SER A 112 2.91 -8.67 16.86
C SER A 112 3.13 -9.62 15.69
N SER A 113 4.21 -10.40 15.71
CA SER A 113 4.53 -11.37 14.66
C SER A 113 3.34 -12.30 14.37
N TYR A 114 3.00 -12.46 13.08
CA TYR A 114 1.87 -13.23 12.58
C TYR A 114 0.46 -12.72 12.97
N GLN A 115 0.33 -11.49 13.47
CA GLN A 115 -0.97 -10.80 13.46
C GLN A 115 -1.27 -10.30 12.02
N ILE A 116 -1.33 -11.24 11.08
CA ILE A 116 -1.22 -11.03 9.61
C ILE A 116 -2.25 -10.05 9.00
N HIS A 117 -3.31 -9.75 9.75
CA HIS A 117 -4.39 -8.83 9.36
C HIS A 117 -4.16 -7.38 9.81
N GLU A 118 -3.22 -7.13 10.73
CA GLU A 118 -3.08 -5.85 11.45
C GLU A 118 -1.99 -4.93 10.91
N GLY A 119 -1.18 -5.42 9.96
CA GLY A 119 -0.14 -4.64 9.33
C GLY A 119 0.35 -5.29 8.04
N LEU A 120 1.52 -4.84 7.59
CA LEU A 120 2.14 -5.32 6.35
C LEU A 120 3.61 -5.67 6.61
N ASP A 121 4.06 -6.83 6.15
CA ASP A 121 5.51 -7.03 5.95
C ASP A 121 5.97 -6.41 4.62
N CYS A 122 7.26 -6.54 4.31
CA CYS A 122 7.85 -5.95 3.11
C CYS A 122 7.16 -6.43 1.83
N SER A 123 6.89 -7.73 1.72
CA SER A 123 6.23 -8.35 0.58
C SER A 123 4.73 -8.10 0.52
N GLY A 124 4.04 -8.11 1.66
CA GLY A 124 2.63 -7.75 1.78
C GLY A 124 2.39 -6.32 1.30
N TYR A 125 3.31 -5.40 1.64
CA TYR A 125 3.24 -4.02 1.19
C TYR A 125 3.43 -3.86 -0.32
N ILE A 126 4.45 -4.47 -0.91
CA ILE A 126 4.62 -4.46 -2.38
C ILE A 126 3.43 -5.12 -3.07
N GLY A 127 2.95 -6.25 -2.55
CA GLY A 127 1.78 -6.94 -3.08
C GLY A 127 0.52 -6.07 -3.07
N TRP A 128 0.27 -5.36 -1.95
CA TRP A 128 -0.85 -4.42 -1.84
C TRP A 128 -0.71 -3.22 -2.79
N ILE A 129 0.50 -2.67 -2.98
CA ILE A 129 0.75 -1.59 -3.95
C ILE A 129 0.35 -2.04 -5.35
N LEU A 130 0.80 -3.21 -5.77
CA LEU A 130 0.51 -3.75 -7.09
C LEU A 130 -0.98 -4.05 -7.25
N TYR A 131 -1.62 -4.62 -6.22
CA TYR A 131 -3.06 -4.85 -6.22
C TYR A 131 -3.84 -3.56 -6.46
N ASN A 132 -3.56 -2.53 -5.66
CA ASN A 132 -4.21 -1.22 -5.75
C ASN A 132 -3.78 -0.37 -6.95
N THR A 133 -2.82 -0.86 -7.74
CA THR A 133 -2.42 -0.26 -9.00
C THR A 133 -3.14 -0.91 -10.19
N PHE A 134 -3.32 -2.24 -10.16
CA PHE A 134 -3.84 -3.00 -11.30
C PHE A 134 -5.31 -3.38 -11.21
N HIS A 135 -5.89 -3.38 -10.01
CA HIS A 135 -7.25 -3.82 -9.74
C HIS A 135 -8.17 -2.68 -9.34
N THR A 136 -9.47 -2.87 -9.57
CA THR A 136 -10.52 -1.92 -9.19
C THR A 136 -11.62 -2.57 -8.33
N LEU A 137 -11.51 -3.87 -8.06
CA LEU A 137 -12.45 -4.67 -7.28
C LEU A 137 -11.69 -5.42 -6.18
N ASP A 138 -12.40 -5.83 -5.13
CA ASP A 138 -11.83 -6.62 -4.05
C ASP A 138 -11.81 -8.13 -4.39
N GLY A 139 -10.86 -8.86 -3.80
CA GLY A 139 -10.85 -10.33 -3.79
C GLY A 139 -10.36 -11.01 -5.07
N GLU A 140 -9.73 -10.27 -5.99
CA GLU A 140 -9.05 -10.85 -7.16
C GLU A 140 -7.68 -11.44 -6.78
N GLU A 141 -6.96 -12.03 -7.75
CA GLU A 141 -5.65 -12.63 -7.52
C GLU A 141 -4.65 -11.59 -6.97
N GLY A 142 -4.00 -11.94 -5.85
CA GLY A 142 -3.02 -11.09 -5.18
C GLY A 142 -1.60 -11.25 -5.73
N TYR A 143 -0.69 -10.41 -5.21
CA TYR A 143 0.71 -10.35 -5.62
C TYR A 143 1.70 -10.61 -4.48
N VAL A 144 1.23 -11.07 -3.32
CA VAL A 144 2.07 -11.37 -2.16
C VAL A 144 2.75 -12.72 -2.38
N MET A 145 4.07 -12.73 -2.22
CA MET A 145 4.94 -13.90 -2.30
C MET A 145 6.24 -13.54 -1.58
N LYS A 146 7.20 -14.47 -1.51
CA LYS A 146 8.47 -14.20 -0.85
C LYS A 146 9.16 -12.98 -1.46
N GLY A 147 9.68 -12.11 -0.60
CA GLY A 147 10.33 -10.87 -1.02
C GLY A 147 11.48 -11.10 -2.00
N GLU A 148 12.29 -12.16 -1.80
CA GLU A 148 13.40 -12.51 -2.70
C GLU A 148 12.95 -12.91 -4.12
N ASP A 149 11.72 -13.40 -4.28
CA ASP A 149 11.21 -13.93 -5.55
C ASP A 149 10.54 -12.86 -6.42
N MET A 150 10.01 -11.80 -5.80
CA MET A 150 9.16 -10.79 -6.45
C MET A 150 9.76 -10.21 -7.74
N ALA A 151 10.99 -9.68 -7.68
CA ALA A 151 11.63 -9.10 -8.85
C ALA A 151 11.73 -10.09 -10.03
N ARG A 152 12.07 -11.35 -9.73
CA ARG A 152 12.19 -12.40 -10.74
C ARG A 152 10.82 -12.79 -11.29
N VAL A 153 9.85 -13.07 -10.43
CA VAL A 153 8.50 -13.49 -10.83
C VAL A 153 7.81 -12.41 -11.66
N PHE A 154 7.89 -11.14 -11.26
CA PHE A 154 7.27 -10.04 -12.00
C PHE A 154 7.91 -9.85 -13.39
N SER A 155 9.22 -10.03 -13.53
CA SER A 155 9.86 -10.04 -14.86
C SER A 155 9.38 -11.21 -15.73
N GLN A 156 9.18 -12.40 -15.15
CA GLN A 156 8.71 -13.60 -15.87
C GLN A 156 7.25 -13.46 -16.33
N LYS A 157 6.45 -12.62 -15.66
CA LYS A 157 5.12 -12.19 -16.13
C LYS A 157 5.19 -11.26 -17.36
N GLY A 158 6.39 -10.86 -17.79
CA GLY A 158 6.60 -9.99 -18.95
C GLY A 158 6.42 -8.50 -18.64
N TRP A 159 6.36 -8.10 -17.37
CA TRP A 159 6.13 -6.71 -16.97
C TRP A 159 7.36 -5.81 -17.09
N GLY A 160 8.52 -6.41 -17.28
CA GLY A 160 9.79 -5.70 -17.23
C GLY A 160 10.98 -6.62 -17.36
N THR A 161 12.16 -6.07 -17.07
CA THR A 161 13.44 -6.78 -17.16
C THR A 161 13.96 -7.11 -15.77
N TYR A 162 14.40 -8.35 -15.57
CA TYR A 162 15.17 -8.74 -14.39
C TYR A 162 16.66 -8.44 -14.60
N ILE A 163 17.25 -7.75 -13.63
CA ILE A 163 18.67 -7.43 -13.57
C ILE A 163 19.21 -8.08 -12.29
N PRO A 164 20.10 -9.08 -12.39
CA PRO A 164 20.67 -9.71 -11.21
C PRO A 164 21.51 -8.70 -10.42
N LYS A 165 21.60 -8.88 -9.10
CA LYS A 165 22.33 -8.00 -8.16
C LYS A 165 23.68 -7.52 -8.68
N SER A 166 24.48 -8.44 -9.24
CA SER A 166 25.83 -8.14 -9.76
C SER A 166 25.88 -7.20 -10.98
N GLN A 167 24.73 -6.94 -11.62
CA GLN A 167 24.61 -6.13 -12.83
C GLN A 167 23.80 -4.84 -12.63
N VAL A 168 23.24 -4.61 -11.44
CA VAL A 168 22.54 -3.36 -11.12
C VAL A 168 23.54 -2.19 -11.15
N LYS A 169 23.19 -1.13 -11.90
CA LYS A 169 24.05 0.05 -12.11
C LYS A 169 23.34 1.38 -11.84
N ASP A 170 22.03 1.38 -11.94
CA ASP A 170 21.16 2.53 -11.81
C ASP A 170 19.82 2.13 -11.19
N TYR A 171 19.09 3.12 -10.68
CA TYR A 171 17.78 2.95 -10.07
C TYR A 171 16.79 3.94 -10.70
N GLN A 172 15.63 3.44 -11.09
CA GLN A 172 14.55 4.22 -11.70
C GLN A 172 13.31 4.20 -10.81
N PRO A 173 12.47 5.24 -10.87
CA PRO A 173 11.19 5.27 -10.17
C PRO A 173 10.36 4.02 -10.46
N GLY A 174 9.91 3.35 -9.40
CA GLY A 174 9.12 2.14 -9.44
C GLY A 174 9.91 0.82 -9.46
N ASP A 175 11.24 0.83 -9.66
CA ASP A 175 12.03 -0.41 -9.65
C ASP A 175 11.75 -1.23 -8.37
N ILE A 176 11.45 -2.52 -8.53
CA ILE A 176 11.23 -3.46 -7.42
C ILE A 176 12.57 -4.14 -7.12
N MET A 177 13.01 -4.01 -5.88
CA MET A 177 14.32 -4.46 -5.43
C MET A 177 14.15 -5.62 -4.46
N SER A 178 14.46 -6.84 -4.90
CA SER A 178 14.35 -8.07 -4.11
C SER A 178 15.72 -8.51 -3.64
N SER A 179 15.86 -8.80 -2.35
CA SER A 179 17.10 -9.28 -1.77
C SER A 179 17.56 -10.59 -2.43
N ASP A 180 18.84 -10.69 -2.75
CA ASP A 180 19.47 -11.88 -3.34
C ASP A 180 20.55 -12.43 -2.36
N CYS A 181 20.17 -12.59 -1.09
CA CYS A 181 20.95 -13.26 -0.04
C CYS A 181 20.03 -14.14 0.82
N GLU A 182 20.59 -15.24 1.35
CA GLU A 182 19.85 -16.27 2.09
C GLU A 182 19.39 -15.83 3.49
N ASP A 183 19.95 -14.74 4.03
CA ASP A 183 19.77 -14.27 5.41
C ASP A 183 19.06 -12.91 5.52
N CYS A 184 18.68 -12.29 4.41
CA CYS A 184 18.34 -10.87 4.32
C CYS A 184 16.97 -10.60 3.65
N ALA A 185 16.11 -11.62 3.58
CA ALA A 185 14.84 -11.62 2.84
C ALA A 185 14.05 -10.30 3.02
N HIS A 186 14.12 -9.42 2.02
CA HIS A 186 13.52 -8.11 2.03
C HIS A 186 13.21 -7.65 0.60
N VAL A 187 12.18 -6.82 0.46
CA VAL A 187 11.82 -6.20 -0.81
C VAL A 187 11.40 -4.75 -0.59
N TYR A 188 11.76 -3.88 -1.53
CA TYR A 188 11.35 -2.49 -1.51
C TYR A 188 11.12 -1.95 -2.93
N MET A 189 10.51 -0.77 -3.02
CA MET A 189 10.30 -0.07 -4.28
C MET A 189 11.07 1.26 -4.30
N VAL A 190 11.80 1.51 -5.37
CA VAL A 190 12.51 2.77 -5.58
C VAL A 190 11.53 3.90 -5.89
N VAL A 191 11.70 5.05 -5.25
CA VAL A 191 10.98 6.29 -5.58
C VAL A 191 11.77 7.13 -6.57
N ALA A 192 13.06 7.38 -6.27
CA ALA A 192 13.93 8.20 -7.11
C ALA A 192 15.41 7.97 -6.79
N SER A 193 16.27 8.28 -7.76
CA SER A 193 17.71 8.44 -7.56
C SER A 193 18.07 9.91 -7.34
N CYS A 194 19.03 10.19 -6.47
CA CYS A 194 19.63 11.51 -6.23
C CYS A 194 21.00 11.64 -6.91
N ASP A 195 21.46 12.88 -7.12
CA ASP A 195 22.71 13.18 -7.83
C ASP A 195 23.96 12.68 -7.07
N ASP A 196 23.89 12.61 -5.74
CA ASP A 196 24.95 12.08 -4.89
C ASP A 196 25.06 10.54 -4.91
N GLY A 197 24.14 9.87 -5.61
CA GLY A 197 24.05 8.42 -5.75
C GLY A 197 23.29 7.72 -4.62
N SER A 198 22.67 8.48 -3.71
CA SER A 198 21.66 7.95 -2.79
C SER A 198 20.32 7.74 -3.51
N ILE A 199 19.45 6.90 -2.93
CA ILE A 199 18.10 6.66 -3.46
C ILE A 199 17.05 6.88 -2.37
N LEU A 200 15.87 7.35 -2.80
CA LEU A 200 14.64 7.31 -2.02
C LEU A 200 13.90 6.01 -2.32
N LEU A 201 13.36 5.38 -1.29
CA LEU A 201 12.60 4.14 -1.42
C LEU A 201 11.40 4.08 -0.47
N PHE A 202 10.38 3.34 -0.89
CA PHE A 202 9.29 2.90 -0.03
C PHE A 202 9.50 1.45 0.38
N HIS A 203 9.31 1.16 1.65
CA HIS A 203 9.28 -0.21 2.16
C HIS A 203 8.40 -0.32 3.40
N SER A 204 8.02 -1.55 3.74
CA SER A 204 7.59 -1.90 5.09
C SER A 204 8.74 -2.65 5.75
N TYR A 205 9.29 -2.07 6.81
CA TYR A 205 10.34 -2.64 7.64
C TYR A 205 10.10 -2.14 9.06
N PRO A 206 10.54 -2.82 10.14
CA PRO A 206 10.39 -2.30 11.49
C PRO A 206 10.72 -0.81 11.56
N GLN A 207 9.79 0.08 11.92
CA GLN A 207 8.54 -0.17 12.66
C GLN A 207 7.27 -0.21 11.78
N GLY A 208 7.35 0.11 10.49
CA GLY A 208 6.22 0.04 9.55
C GLY A 208 6.48 0.64 8.17
N VAL A 209 5.40 1.06 7.50
CA VAL A 209 5.50 1.58 6.13
C VAL A 209 6.01 3.02 6.13
N GLN A 210 7.13 3.24 5.44
CA GLN A 210 7.85 4.51 5.46
C GLN A 210 8.49 4.86 4.11
N LEU A 211 8.75 6.15 3.94
CA LEU A 211 9.71 6.68 2.97
C LEU A 211 11.06 6.84 3.66
N ASN A 212 12.10 6.23 3.11
CA ASN A 212 13.45 6.35 3.63
C ASN A 212 14.44 6.70 2.51
N GLY A 213 15.60 7.22 2.93
CA GLY A 213 16.72 7.52 2.06
C GLY A 213 17.95 6.69 2.43
N THR A 214 18.71 6.27 1.44
CA THR A 214 20.01 5.61 1.65
C THR A 214 21.12 6.62 1.88
N VAL A 215 22.25 6.15 2.41
CA VAL A 215 23.53 6.87 2.32
C VAL A 215 23.89 7.21 0.86
N ASP A 216 24.76 8.20 0.68
CA ASP A 216 25.33 8.51 -0.63
C ASP A 216 26.33 7.42 -1.09
N LYS A 217 26.85 7.53 -2.32
CA LYS A 217 27.84 6.57 -2.86
C LYS A 217 29.14 6.45 -2.05
N ARG A 218 29.44 7.44 -1.19
CA ARG A 218 30.61 7.48 -0.29
C ARG A 218 30.27 6.95 1.11
N GLY A 219 29.02 6.62 1.39
CA GLY A 219 28.54 6.16 2.70
C GLY A 219 28.16 7.29 3.65
N ASN A 220 27.95 8.52 3.16
CA ASN A 220 27.52 9.63 4.00
C ASN A 220 26.04 9.49 4.37
N GLN A 221 25.75 9.53 5.67
CA GLN A 221 24.39 9.49 6.23
C GLN A 221 23.60 10.79 6.04
N GLU A 222 24.25 11.89 5.68
CA GLU A 222 23.62 13.18 5.39
C GLU A 222 23.41 13.39 3.87
N SER A 223 23.00 12.32 3.19
CA SER A 223 22.72 12.31 1.75
C SER A 223 21.51 13.17 1.39
N GLU A 224 21.37 13.47 0.10
CA GLU A 224 20.20 14.13 -0.45
C GLU A 224 18.93 13.33 -0.18
N ALA A 225 18.93 12.02 -0.44
CA ALA A 225 17.77 11.16 -0.20
C ALA A 225 17.36 11.14 1.28
N VAL A 226 18.31 11.07 2.22
CA VAL A 226 17.98 11.11 3.67
C VAL A 226 17.28 12.42 4.03
N LYS A 227 17.82 13.55 3.57
CA LYS A 227 17.23 14.88 3.84
C LYS A 227 15.83 15.01 3.24
N LEU A 228 15.63 14.50 2.02
CA LEU A 228 14.33 14.50 1.35
C LEU A 228 13.32 13.60 2.07
N ALA A 229 13.71 12.37 2.43
CA ALA A 229 12.85 11.46 3.19
C ALA A 229 12.44 12.09 4.54
N GLU A 230 13.38 12.66 5.29
CA GLU A 230 13.10 13.32 6.56
C GLU A 230 12.15 14.50 6.40
N LYS A 231 12.37 15.36 5.39
CA LYS A 231 11.50 16.51 5.09
C LYS A 231 10.06 16.06 4.85
N TYR A 232 9.86 15.09 3.95
CA TYR A 232 8.51 14.66 3.55
C TYR A 232 7.82 13.82 4.63
N MET A 233 8.53 12.92 5.31
CA MET A 233 7.96 12.17 6.44
C MET A 233 7.52 13.10 7.58
N ARG A 234 8.30 14.13 7.92
CA ARG A 234 7.90 15.10 8.95
C ARG A 234 6.71 15.96 8.52
N GLN A 235 6.60 16.28 7.23
CA GLN A 235 5.52 17.11 6.70
C GLN A 235 4.19 16.34 6.62
N TYR A 236 4.21 15.10 6.15
CA TYR A 236 2.99 14.33 5.85
C TYR A 236 2.66 13.24 6.89
N CYS A 237 3.65 12.82 7.69
CA CYS A 237 3.52 11.77 8.70
C CYS A 237 4.09 12.22 10.06
N SER A 238 3.80 13.47 10.46
CA SER A 238 4.38 14.07 11.67
C SER A 238 4.11 13.25 12.94
N GLU A 239 2.89 12.73 13.12
CA GLU A 239 2.53 11.85 14.24
C GLU A 239 3.41 10.61 14.30
N TRP A 240 3.68 9.99 13.14
CA TRP A 240 4.59 8.85 13.04
C TRP A 240 6.00 9.24 13.46
N THR A 241 6.54 10.33 12.90
CA THR A 241 7.93 10.77 13.19
C THR A 241 8.14 11.26 14.63
N ASN A 242 7.05 11.54 15.36
CA ASN A 242 7.10 11.84 16.79
C ASN A 242 7.17 10.57 17.64
N LYS A 243 6.62 9.45 17.16
CA LYS A 243 6.64 8.14 17.84
C LYS A 243 7.89 7.33 17.51
N TYR A 244 8.29 7.33 16.24
CA TYR A 244 9.33 6.45 15.72
C TYR A 244 10.43 7.26 15.02
N PRO A 245 11.72 6.98 15.30
CA PRO A 245 12.81 7.62 14.60
C PRO A 245 12.81 7.23 13.11
N LEU A 246 13.21 8.15 12.26
CA LEU A 246 13.41 7.86 10.84
C LEU A 246 14.76 7.19 10.65
N GLU A 247 14.74 5.99 10.08
CA GLU A 247 15.96 5.24 9.80
C GLU A 247 16.69 5.78 8.56
N LYS A 248 18.02 5.78 8.64
CA LYS A 248 18.92 6.12 7.54
C LYS A 248 19.48 4.82 6.99
N LEU A 249 19.14 4.51 5.74
CA LEU A 249 19.46 3.20 5.17
C LEU A 249 20.92 3.16 4.71
N ASP A 250 21.59 2.06 4.97
CA ASP A 250 23.02 1.93 4.67
C ASP A 250 23.27 1.55 3.20
N LYS A 251 24.52 1.21 2.90
CA LYS A 251 24.96 0.88 1.55
C LYS A 251 24.43 -0.48 1.06
N GLU A 252 23.94 -1.34 1.94
CA GLU A 252 23.44 -2.67 1.55
C GLU A 252 22.19 -2.56 0.68
N PHE A 253 21.36 -1.54 0.92
CA PHE A 253 20.25 -1.14 0.04
C PHE A 253 20.67 -0.67 -1.35
N LEU A 254 21.98 -0.52 -1.61
CA LEU A 254 22.52 -0.19 -2.94
C LEU A 254 23.30 -1.34 -3.58
N THR A 255 23.48 -2.46 -2.87
CA THR A 255 24.38 -3.52 -3.33
C THR A 255 23.83 -4.93 -3.17
N HIS A 256 22.83 -5.17 -2.31
CA HIS A 256 22.36 -6.52 -1.95
C HIS A 256 21.15 -7.03 -2.73
N TYR A 257 20.62 -6.25 -3.66
CA TYR A 257 19.31 -6.50 -4.26
C TYR A 257 19.41 -6.74 -5.76
N ALA A 258 18.67 -7.74 -6.25
CA ALA A 258 18.32 -7.86 -7.65
C ALA A 258 17.16 -6.91 -7.96
N GLN A 259 17.01 -6.55 -9.24
CA GLN A 259 16.12 -5.49 -9.67
C GLN A 259 15.16 -6.00 -10.73
N MET A 260 13.89 -5.62 -10.60
CA MET A 260 12.92 -5.63 -11.69
C MET A 260 12.69 -4.20 -12.15
N ARG A 261 12.94 -3.97 -13.44
CA ARG A 261 12.70 -2.69 -14.10
C ARG A 261 11.50 -2.77 -15.00
N TRP A 262 10.51 -1.92 -14.75
CA TRP A 262 9.28 -1.83 -15.54
C TRP A 262 9.58 -1.48 -17.00
N ASP A 263 8.98 -2.26 -17.92
CA ASP A 263 8.78 -1.82 -19.30
C ASP A 263 7.65 -0.79 -19.28
N THR A 264 7.98 0.47 -19.60
CA THR A 264 7.03 1.58 -19.65
C THR A 264 6.71 2.02 -21.07
N THR A 265 7.02 1.18 -22.06
CA THR A 265 6.63 1.36 -23.46
C THR A 265 5.14 0.98 -23.66
N ASP A 266 4.67 1.07 -24.90
CA ASP A 266 3.32 0.65 -25.30
C ASP A 266 3.02 -0.83 -25.10
N LYS A 267 4.05 -1.64 -24.83
CA LYS A 267 3.95 -3.08 -24.53
C LYS A 267 3.92 -3.38 -23.03
N GLY A 268 4.23 -2.39 -22.21
CA GLY A 268 4.27 -2.50 -20.76
C GLY A 268 2.88 -2.59 -20.12
N VAL A 269 2.81 -3.15 -18.92
CA VAL A 269 1.58 -3.17 -18.10
C VAL A 269 1.37 -1.87 -17.32
N ILE A 270 2.37 -0.99 -17.31
CA ILE A 270 2.35 0.32 -16.67
C ILE A 270 2.99 1.34 -17.60
N THR A 271 2.43 2.54 -17.66
CA THR A 271 2.94 3.60 -18.56
C THR A 271 3.63 4.72 -17.78
N ASP A 272 4.50 5.48 -18.45
CA ASP A 272 5.12 6.68 -17.87
C ASP A 272 4.65 7.97 -18.57
N THR A 273 3.33 8.18 -18.60
CA THR A 273 2.73 9.33 -19.31
C THR A 273 3.13 10.68 -18.73
N GLU A 274 3.43 10.73 -17.45
CA GLU A 274 3.83 11.92 -16.70
C GLU A 274 5.34 12.15 -16.71
N LYS A 275 6.10 11.29 -17.41
CA LYS A 275 7.56 11.34 -17.54
C LYS A 275 8.27 11.35 -16.19
N ILE A 276 7.81 10.52 -15.27
CA ILE A 276 8.37 10.36 -13.92
C ILE A 276 9.84 9.97 -14.00
N LYS A 277 10.24 9.14 -14.97
CA LYS A 277 11.65 8.72 -15.14
C LYS A 277 12.60 9.87 -15.54
N GLU A 278 12.07 11.00 -16.03
CA GLU A 278 12.86 12.17 -16.43
C GLU A 278 12.97 13.23 -15.31
N LYS A 279 12.32 13.02 -14.17
CA LYS A 279 12.22 14.00 -13.08
C LYS A 279 13.29 13.81 -12.01
N SER A 280 13.65 14.90 -11.36
CA SER A 280 14.46 14.87 -10.14
C SER A 280 13.69 14.26 -8.96
N ALA A 281 14.42 13.83 -7.93
CA ALA A 281 13.86 13.28 -6.71
C ALA A 281 12.83 14.23 -6.04
N GLU A 282 13.15 15.51 -5.92
CA GLU A 282 12.24 16.51 -5.33
C GLU A 282 10.99 16.72 -6.20
N GLU A 283 11.10 16.75 -7.54
CA GLU A 283 9.93 16.86 -8.43
C GLU A 283 9.01 15.64 -8.34
N ILE A 284 9.57 14.43 -8.22
CA ILE A 284 8.79 13.21 -8.02
C ILE A 284 8.05 13.28 -6.68
N LEU A 285 8.73 13.65 -5.60
CA LEU A 285 8.12 13.79 -4.28
C LEU A 285 6.98 14.81 -4.29
N GLN A 286 7.18 15.98 -4.91
CA GLN A 286 6.12 16.98 -5.04
C GLN A 286 4.88 16.44 -5.76
N LEU A 287 5.07 15.63 -6.80
CA LEU A 287 3.96 15.03 -7.55
C LEU A 287 3.22 13.96 -6.76
N ILE A 288 3.93 13.07 -6.04
CA ILE A 288 3.28 11.95 -5.35
C ILE A 288 2.56 12.40 -4.06
N PHE A 289 2.97 13.53 -3.48
CA PHE A 289 2.36 14.13 -2.28
C PHE A 289 1.41 15.31 -2.56
N SER A 290 1.13 15.62 -3.84
CA SER A 290 0.12 16.61 -4.27
C SER A 290 -1.30 16.06 -4.26
#